data_AF-A0A060W2J0-F1
#
_entry.id   AF-A0A060W2J0-F1
#
_cell.length_a   1.000
_cell.length_b   1.000
_cell.length_c   1.000
_cell.angle_alpha   90.00
_cell.angle_beta   90.00
_cell.angle_gamma   90.00
#
_symmetry.space_group_name_H-M   'P 1'
#
loop_
_entity.id
_entity.type
_entity.pdbx_description
1 polymer ?
#
loop_
_entity_poly.entity_id
_entity_poly.type
_entity_poly.pdbx_seq_one_letter_code
_entity_poly.pdbx_strand_id
1 'polypeptide(L)'
;MRIRQRAVALYFIDKLALRAGNEKEEGESADTVGCCSLRVEHINLYPEKDGQDFVVEFDFLGKDSIRYYNKVPVEKRVFKNLQLFMENKQPEDDLFDRLNTSILNKHLQELMDDLTAKVFRTYNASITLQQQLKELTSPDENLPAKILSYNRANRAVAILCNHQRAQPKTFEKSMQNLQTKIDAKKDQLSDAKRDVKSAKADLKVRRDEKFKK
;
A
#
# COMPACT_ATOMS: atom_id res chain seq x y z
N MET A 1 -29.04 14.01 3.91
CA MET A 1 -27.62 14.26 3.58
C MET A 1 -26.64 13.62 4.57
N ARG A 2 -26.74 13.92 5.88
CA ARG A 2 -25.86 13.41 6.95
C ARG A 2 -25.54 11.90 6.91
N ILE A 3 -26.56 11.04 6.74
CA ILE A 3 -26.37 9.57 6.67
C ILE A 3 -25.52 9.18 5.46
N ARG A 4 -25.72 9.82 4.30
CA ARG A 4 -24.96 9.53 3.07
C ARG A 4 -23.51 9.94 3.22
N GLN A 5 -23.23 11.12 3.76
CA GLN A 5 -21.86 11.57 4.03
C GLN A 5 -21.13 10.62 4.98
N ARG A 6 -21.78 10.25 6.09
CA ARG A 6 -21.24 9.26 7.04
C ARG A 6 -20.92 7.92 6.36
N ALA A 7 -21.82 7.41 5.52
CA ALA A 7 -21.64 6.15 4.82
C ALA A 7 -20.49 6.22 3.79
N VAL A 8 -20.37 7.32 3.04
CA VAL A 8 -19.27 7.52 2.07
C VAL A 8 -17.92 7.69 2.78
N ALA A 9 -17.87 8.45 3.88
CA ALA A 9 -16.66 8.57 4.68
C ALA A 9 -16.24 7.22 5.28
N LEU A 10 -17.19 6.42 5.78
CA LEU A 10 -16.90 5.08 6.28
C LEU A 10 -16.39 4.16 5.14
N TYR A 11 -16.98 4.25 3.95
CA TYR A 11 -16.50 3.54 2.76
C TYR A 11 -15.05 3.88 2.42
N PHE A 12 -14.65 5.16 2.50
CA PHE A 12 -13.25 5.56 2.28
C PHE A 12 -12.31 5.05 3.38
N ILE A 13 -12.72 5.10 4.64
CA ILE A 13 -11.92 4.56 5.76
C ILE A 13 -11.72 3.04 5.59
N ASP A 14 -12.77 2.33 5.20
CA ASP A 14 -12.72 0.88 4.97
C ASP A 14 -11.89 0.52 3.73
N LYS A 15 -12.21 1.06 2.56
CA LYS A 15 -11.56 0.66 1.30
C LYS A 15 -10.16 1.21 1.12
N LEU A 16 -9.88 2.42 1.61
CA LEU A 16 -8.64 3.14 1.36
C LEU A 16 -7.76 3.27 2.61
N ALA A 17 -8.20 2.71 3.75
CA ALA A 17 -7.47 2.79 5.01
C ALA A 17 -7.11 4.25 5.40
N LEU A 18 -7.98 5.20 5.06
CA LEU A 18 -7.79 6.60 5.44
C LEU A 18 -7.90 6.78 6.95
N ARG A 19 -7.17 7.75 7.48
CA ARG A 19 -7.33 8.18 8.89
C ARG A 19 -8.62 8.99 9.03
N ALA A 20 -9.21 9.00 10.22
CA ALA A 20 -10.46 9.70 10.48
C ALA A 20 -10.39 11.21 10.17
N GLY A 21 -9.29 11.89 10.53
CA GLY A 21 -9.09 13.32 10.30
C GLY A 21 -9.86 14.18 11.29
N ASN A 22 -9.26 14.48 12.44
CA ASN A 22 -9.82 15.46 13.37
C ASN A 22 -9.58 16.86 12.81
N GLU A 23 -10.54 17.77 13.05
CA GLU A 23 -10.33 19.20 12.85
C GLU A 23 -9.13 19.68 13.68
N LYS A 24 -8.37 20.60 13.12
CA LYS A 24 -7.24 21.27 13.76
C LYS A 24 -7.49 22.76 13.75
N GLU A 25 -6.98 23.47 14.74
CA GLU A 25 -7.05 24.93 14.76
C GLU A 25 -6.20 25.52 13.63
N GLU A 26 -6.80 26.44 12.87
CA GLU A 26 -6.15 27.13 11.75
C GLU A 26 -4.95 27.94 12.25
N GLY A 27 -3.80 27.77 11.61
CA GLY A 27 -2.58 28.54 11.91
C GLY A 27 -1.67 27.93 12.98
N GLU A 28 -2.12 26.95 13.77
CA GLU A 28 -1.27 26.30 14.79
C GLU A 28 -0.52 25.07 14.27
N SER A 29 -1.03 24.44 13.21
CA SER A 29 -0.48 23.20 12.69
C SER A 29 -0.41 23.19 11.17
N ALA A 30 0.45 22.33 10.62
CA ALA A 30 0.50 22.12 9.17
C ALA A 30 -0.87 21.67 8.65
N ASP A 31 -1.35 22.33 7.60
CA ASP A 31 -2.61 22.03 6.93
C ASP A 31 -2.56 20.60 6.38
N THR A 32 -3.19 19.70 7.12
CA THR A 32 -3.16 18.27 6.88
C THR A 32 -4.50 17.69 7.25
N VAL A 33 -5.03 16.86 6.36
CA VAL A 33 -6.41 16.38 6.45
C VAL A 33 -6.49 14.86 6.58
N GLY A 34 -7.65 14.39 7.03
CA GLY A 34 -8.05 12.99 6.96
C GLY A 34 -9.46 12.90 6.40
N CYS A 35 -10.05 11.71 6.46
CA CYS A 35 -11.29 11.41 5.75
C CYS A 35 -12.44 12.38 6.07
N CYS A 36 -12.69 12.70 7.34
CA CYS A 36 -13.80 13.57 7.75
C CYS A 36 -13.51 15.05 7.51
N SER A 37 -12.23 15.44 7.38
CA SER A 37 -11.78 16.82 7.14
C SER A 37 -11.30 17.05 5.71
N LEU A 38 -11.71 16.19 4.76
CA LEU A 38 -11.47 16.44 3.34
C LEU A 38 -12.26 17.65 2.88
N ARG A 39 -11.63 18.55 2.13
CA ARG A 39 -12.23 19.65 1.38
C ARG A 39 -12.48 19.26 -0.08
N VAL A 40 -13.24 20.09 -0.78
CA VAL A 40 -13.59 19.90 -2.20
C VAL A 40 -12.34 19.83 -3.08
N GLU A 41 -11.34 20.69 -2.83
CA GLU A 41 -10.09 20.75 -3.61
C GLU A 41 -9.26 19.45 -3.58
N HIS A 42 -9.44 18.60 -2.57
CA HIS A 42 -8.65 17.38 -2.39
C HIS A 42 -9.07 16.21 -3.27
N ILE A 43 -10.20 16.34 -3.96
CA ILE A 43 -10.70 15.30 -4.85
C ILE A 43 -11.10 15.82 -6.22
N ASN A 44 -10.84 15.03 -7.24
CA ASN A 44 -11.32 15.24 -8.60
C ASN A 44 -12.15 14.04 -9.05
N LEU A 45 -13.31 14.31 -9.64
CA LEU A 45 -14.27 13.28 -10.08
C LEU A 45 -14.19 13.10 -11.59
N TYR A 46 -13.93 11.88 -12.04
CA TYR A 46 -13.89 11.51 -13.45
C TYR A 46 -14.93 10.43 -13.73
N PRO A 47 -15.97 10.72 -14.56
CA PRO A 47 -16.94 9.71 -14.96
C PRO A 47 -16.30 8.49 -15.63
N GLU A 48 -15.25 8.73 -16.42
CA GLU A 48 -14.40 7.72 -17.04
C GLU A 48 -12.95 8.23 -17.05
N LYS A 49 -11.97 7.40 -16.64
CA LYS A 49 -10.54 7.71 -16.69
C LYS A 49 -9.72 6.43 -16.76
N ASP A 50 -8.69 6.42 -17.60
CA ASP A 50 -7.76 5.28 -17.74
C ASP A 50 -8.49 3.93 -18.00
N GLY A 51 -9.63 3.96 -18.72
CA GLY A 51 -10.46 2.78 -19.03
C GLY A 51 -11.32 2.27 -17.87
N GLN A 52 -11.47 3.06 -16.80
CA GLN A 52 -12.28 2.73 -15.62
C GLN A 52 -13.40 3.75 -15.43
N ASP A 53 -14.58 3.26 -15.04
CA ASP A 53 -15.73 4.10 -14.71
C ASP A 53 -15.66 4.62 -13.27
N PHE A 54 -16.21 5.82 -13.06
CA PHE A 54 -16.43 6.44 -11.75
C PHE A 54 -15.14 6.54 -10.92
N VAL A 55 -14.11 7.16 -11.49
CA VAL A 55 -12.80 7.32 -10.85
C VAL A 55 -12.78 8.57 -9.98
N VAL A 56 -12.36 8.41 -8.73
CA VAL A 56 -12.05 9.51 -7.81
C VAL A 56 -10.54 9.62 -7.68
N GLU A 57 -10.00 10.77 -8.06
CA GLU A 57 -8.60 11.12 -7.82
C GLU A 57 -8.51 11.88 -6.50
N PHE A 58 -7.72 11.37 -5.58
CA PHE A 58 -7.40 12.00 -4.30
C PHE A 58 -6.01 12.62 -4.38
N ASP A 59 -5.88 13.85 -3.92
CA ASP A 59 -4.60 14.53 -3.77
C ASP A 59 -4.62 15.47 -2.57
N PHE A 60 -4.00 15.06 -1.47
CA PHE A 60 -3.95 15.88 -0.25
C PHE A 60 -2.75 15.53 0.64
N LEU A 61 -2.44 16.40 1.58
CA LEU A 61 -1.43 16.14 2.61
C LEU A 61 -2.08 15.50 3.85
N GLY A 62 -1.66 14.29 4.18
CA GLY A 62 -2.13 13.57 5.37
C GLY A 62 -1.26 13.84 6.59
N LYS A 63 -1.34 12.92 7.57
CA LYS A 63 -0.48 12.95 8.78
C LYS A 63 1.01 13.09 8.39
N ASP A 64 1.74 13.91 9.16
CA ASP A 64 3.17 14.18 8.97
C ASP A 64 3.48 14.82 7.59
N SER A 65 2.49 15.51 7.00
CA SER A 65 2.53 16.15 5.67
C SER A 65 2.91 15.20 4.54
N ILE A 66 2.61 13.90 4.70
CA ILE A 66 2.83 12.91 3.65
C ILE A 66 1.69 13.00 2.64
N ARG A 67 2.03 13.25 1.37
CA ARG A 67 1.07 13.30 0.27
C ARG A 67 0.38 11.95 0.10
N TYR A 68 -0.94 11.97 0.06
CA TYR A 68 -1.77 10.87 -0.40
C TYR A 68 -2.24 11.20 -1.81
N TYR A 69 -1.73 10.46 -2.79
CA TYR A 69 -2.15 10.55 -4.18
C TYR A 69 -2.65 9.19 -4.64
N ASN A 70 -3.90 9.10 -5.08
CA ASN A 70 -4.46 7.84 -5.55
C ASN A 70 -5.63 8.08 -6.53
N LYS A 71 -5.73 7.24 -7.56
CA LYS A 71 -6.90 7.20 -8.46
C LYS A 71 -7.65 5.90 -8.19
N VAL A 72 -8.88 6.02 -7.72
CA VAL A 72 -9.64 4.87 -7.25
C VAL A 72 -10.97 4.80 -8.00
N PRO A 73 -11.27 3.70 -8.70
CA PRO A 73 -12.62 3.44 -9.18
C PRO A 73 -13.53 3.16 -7.98
N VAL A 74 -14.64 3.90 -7.87
CA VAL A 74 -15.60 3.73 -6.78
C VAL A 74 -16.94 3.23 -7.30
N GLU A 75 -17.78 2.76 -6.39
CA GLU A 75 -19.15 2.40 -6.75
C GLU A 75 -19.91 3.62 -7.30
N LYS A 76 -20.73 3.41 -8.34
CA LYS A 76 -21.55 4.46 -8.98
C LYS A 76 -22.35 5.31 -7.98
N ARG A 77 -22.86 4.70 -6.90
CA ARG A 77 -23.61 5.41 -5.85
C ARG A 77 -22.71 6.33 -5.02
N VAL A 78 -21.47 5.91 -4.74
CA VAL A 78 -20.47 6.73 -4.06
C VAL A 78 -20.12 7.93 -4.93
N PHE A 79 -19.81 7.71 -6.21
CA PHE A 79 -19.49 8.78 -7.16
C PHE A 79 -20.60 9.83 -7.28
N LYS A 80 -21.86 9.40 -7.48
CA LYS A 80 -23.00 10.32 -7.54
C LYS A 80 -23.21 11.09 -6.24
N ASN A 81 -22.96 10.47 -5.09
CA ASN A 81 -23.04 11.17 -3.80
C ASN A 81 -21.94 12.21 -3.67
N LEU A 82 -20.72 11.94 -4.13
CA LEU A 82 -19.64 12.94 -4.11
C LEU A 82 -19.97 14.15 -4.97
N GLN A 83 -20.57 13.96 -6.15
CA GLN A 83 -21.07 15.07 -6.97
C GLN A 83 -22.04 15.96 -6.18
N LEU A 84 -23.03 15.36 -5.50
CA LEU A 84 -23.97 16.07 -4.64
C LEU A 84 -23.30 16.75 -3.44
N PHE A 85 -22.20 16.19 -2.92
CA PHE A 85 -21.48 16.77 -1.78
C PHE A 85 -20.63 17.98 -2.18
N MET A 86 -20.28 18.12 -3.45
CA MET A 86 -19.52 19.24 -4.02
C MET A 86 -20.42 20.33 -4.63
N GLU A 87 -21.72 20.08 -4.81
CA GLU A 87 -22.65 21.06 -5.36
C GLU A 87 -22.73 22.32 -4.50
N ASN A 88 -22.60 23.49 -5.15
CA ASN A 88 -22.66 24.82 -4.52
C ASN A 88 -21.60 25.05 -3.43
N LYS A 89 -20.44 24.40 -3.52
CA LYS A 89 -19.30 24.59 -2.62
C LYS A 89 -18.10 25.20 -3.33
N GLN A 90 -17.31 25.96 -2.58
CA GLN A 90 -16.00 26.44 -3.00
C GLN A 90 -14.92 25.37 -2.75
N PRO A 91 -13.74 25.46 -3.39
CA PRO A 91 -12.65 24.51 -3.21
C PRO A 91 -12.25 24.28 -1.75
N GLU A 92 -12.32 25.32 -0.92
CA GLU A 92 -11.91 25.35 0.48
C GLU A 92 -12.99 24.81 1.44
N ASP A 93 -14.22 24.61 0.95
CA ASP A 93 -15.30 24.10 1.78
C ASP A 93 -15.11 22.60 2.08
N ASP A 94 -15.55 22.18 3.27
CA ASP A 94 -15.55 20.77 3.66
C ASP A 94 -16.40 19.92 2.70
N LEU A 95 -15.82 18.84 2.19
CA LEU A 95 -16.52 17.84 1.40
C LEU A 95 -17.67 17.22 2.21
N PHE A 96 -17.43 16.97 3.50
CA PHE A 96 -18.41 16.39 4.42
C PHE A 96 -18.93 17.40 5.46
N ASP A 97 -19.60 18.47 4.99
CA ASP A 97 -20.11 19.60 5.78
C ASP A 97 -21.03 19.25 6.97
N ARG A 98 -21.55 18.02 7.06
CA ARG A 98 -22.44 17.58 8.16
C ARG A 98 -21.88 16.40 8.93
N LEU A 99 -20.57 16.17 8.84
CA LEU A 99 -19.86 15.07 9.48
C LEU A 99 -18.63 15.58 10.22
N ASN A 100 -18.35 14.99 11.37
CA ASN A 100 -17.05 15.10 12.04
C ASN A 100 -16.71 13.73 12.67
N THR A 101 -15.50 13.59 13.20
CA THR A 101 -15.01 12.31 13.74
C THR A 101 -15.81 11.83 14.94
N SER A 102 -16.31 12.75 15.78
CA SER A 102 -17.19 12.41 16.92
C SER A 102 -18.51 11.79 16.46
N ILE A 103 -19.15 12.36 15.42
CA ILE A 103 -20.39 11.82 14.85
C ILE A 103 -20.14 10.43 14.23
N LEU A 104 -19.02 10.26 13.52
CA LEU A 104 -18.66 8.99 12.92
C LEU A 104 -18.42 7.91 13.99
N ASN A 105 -17.56 8.18 14.99
CA ASN A 105 -17.23 7.21 16.02
C ASN A 105 -18.43 6.86 16.91
N LYS A 106 -19.32 7.82 17.20
CA LYS A 106 -20.57 7.53 17.92
C LYS A 106 -21.41 6.49 17.18
N HIS A 107 -21.53 6.61 15.86
CA HIS A 107 -22.24 5.61 15.06
C HIS A 107 -21.52 4.27 15.03
N LEU A 108 -20.19 4.26 14.97
CA LEU A 108 -19.42 3.01 14.99
C LEU A 108 -19.59 2.26 16.32
N GLN A 109 -19.60 2.97 17.45
CA GLN A 109 -19.87 2.37 18.77
C GLN A 109 -21.27 1.73 18.84
N GLU A 110 -22.28 2.31 18.17
CA GLU A 110 -23.63 1.72 18.07
C GLU A 110 -23.64 0.41 17.26
N LEU A 111 -22.66 0.20 16.37
CA LEU A 111 -22.56 -1.01 15.54
C LEU A 111 -21.77 -2.13 16.23
N MET A 112 -20.77 -1.77 17.04
CA MET A 112 -19.94 -2.71 17.80
C MET A 112 -19.25 -1.98 18.94
N ASP A 113 -19.24 -2.60 20.12
CA ASP A 113 -18.54 -2.05 21.29
C ASP A 113 -17.06 -1.80 20.98
N ASP A 114 -16.60 -0.60 21.34
CA ASP A 114 -15.26 -0.05 21.18
C ASP A 114 -14.80 0.13 19.72
N LEU A 115 -15.71 0.01 18.76
CA LEU A 115 -15.41 0.24 17.36
C LEU A 115 -15.22 1.73 17.08
N THR A 116 -14.04 2.06 16.56
CA THR A 116 -13.67 3.42 16.14
C THR A 116 -13.01 3.39 14.77
N ALA A 117 -12.94 4.54 14.09
CA ALA A 117 -12.35 4.64 12.75
C ALA A 117 -10.88 4.13 12.68
N LYS A 118 -10.11 4.24 13.78
CA LYS A 118 -8.73 3.70 13.82
C LYS A 118 -8.68 2.17 13.73
N VAL A 119 -9.73 1.48 14.21
CA VAL A 119 -9.79 0.02 14.24
C VAL A 119 -9.79 -0.54 12.82
N PHE A 120 -10.45 0.14 11.87
CA PHE A 120 -10.45 -0.25 10.45
C PHE A 120 -9.03 -0.28 9.85
N ARG A 121 -8.19 0.74 10.12
CA ARG A 121 -6.79 0.72 9.66
C ARG A 121 -6.01 -0.45 10.24
N THR A 122 -6.19 -0.75 11.52
CA THR A 122 -5.54 -1.90 12.18
C THR A 122 -6.02 -3.22 11.56
N TYR A 123 -7.33 -3.40 11.43
CA TYR A 123 -7.93 -4.58 10.81
C TYR A 123 -7.42 -4.79 9.38
N ASN A 124 -7.53 -3.78 8.53
CA ASN A 124 -7.10 -3.85 7.13
C ASN A 124 -5.60 -4.15 6.99
N ALA A 125 -4.76 -3.55 7.83
CA ALA A 125 -3.33 -3.86 7.84
C ALA A 125 -3.04 -5.31 8.26
N SER A 126 -3.67 -5.78 9.33
CA SER A 126 -3.48 -7.13 9.86
C SER A 126 -3.98 -8.22 8.91
N ILE A 127 -5.19 -8.05 8.35
CA ILE A 127 -5.76 -9.03 7.44
C ILE A 127 -5.00 -9.09 6.10
N THR A 128 -4.56 -7.93 5.60
CA THR A 128 -3.71 -7.87 4.38
C THR A 128 -2.40 -8.62 4.62
N LEU A 129 -1.74 -8.40 5.75
CA LEU A 129 -0.50 -9.12 6.07
C LEU A 129 -0.73 -10.62 6.12
N GLN A 130 -1.78 -11.07 6.81
CA GLN A 130 -2.10 -12.49 6.96
C GLN A 130 -2.37 -13.15 5.60
N GLN A 131 -3.16 -12.51 4.75
CA GLN A 131 -3.47 -13.01 3.41
C GLN A 131 -2.23 -13.04 2.51
N GLN A 132 -1.46 -11.95 2.48
CA GLN A 132 -0.24 -11.87 1.67
C GLN A 132 0.83 -12.87 2.13
N LEU A 133 0.98 -13.11 3.43
CA LEU A 133 1.88 -14.16 3.92
C LEU A 133 1.43 -15.55 3.48
N LYS A 134 0.12 -15.82 3.49
CA LYS A 134 -0.45 -17.08 3.03
C LYS A 134 -0.25 -17.30 1.53
N GLU A 135 -0.35 -16.25 0.73
CA GLU A 135 -0.20 -16.31 -0.72
C GLU A 135 1.26 -16.36 -1.18
N LEU A 136 2.15 -15.59 -0.53
CA LEU A 136 3.52 -15.37 -1.00
C LEU A 136 4.55 -16.32 -0.39
N THR A 137 4.24 -17.00 0.73
CA THR A 137 5.22 -17.84 1.42
C THR A 137 5.12 -19.29 0.96
N SER A 138 6.19 -19.80 0.33
CA SER A 138 6.28 -21.22 -0.03
C SER A 138 6.95 -22.06 1.08
N PRO A 139 6.42 -23.25 1.43
CA PRO A 139 7.02 -24.12 2.43
C PRO A 139 8.45 -24.56 2.08
N ASP A 140 8.73 -24.79 0.80
CA ASP A 140 9.99 -25.34 0.29
C ASP A 140 11.11 -24.30 0.14
N GLU A 141 10.79 -23.02 0.38
CA GLU A 141 11.76 -21.94 0.30
C GLU A 141 12.75 -21.95 1.48
N ASN A 142 13.99 -21.59 1.18
CA ASN A 142 15.01 -21.33 2.19
C ASN A 142 14.69 -20.07 3.01
N LEU A 143 15.34 -19.92 4.16
CA LEU A 143 15.07 -18.81 5.08
C LEU A 143 15.22 -17.41 4.43
N PRO A 144 16.26 -17.09 3.64
CA PRO A 144 16.35 -15.81 2.93
C PRO A 144 15.17 -15.53 1.99
N ALA A 145 14.69 -16.53 1.26
CA ALA A 145 13.53 -16.39 0.37
C ALA A 145 12.24 -16.14 1.18
N LYS A 146 12.04 -16.84 2.30
CA LYS A 146 10.90 -16.58 3.21
C LYS A 146 10.93 -15.17 3.81
N ILE A 147 12.11 -14.65 4.17
CA ILE A 147 12.27 -13.25 4.61
C ILE A 147 11.89 -12.27 3.49
N LEU A 148 12.25 -12.57 2.23
CA LEU A 148 11.84 -11.76 1.09
C LEU A 148 10.30 -11.76 0.92
N SER A 149 9.65 -12.91 1.04
CA SER A 149 8.19 -13.03 0.98
C SER A 149 7.51 -12.25 2.11
N TYR A 150 8.04 -12.34 3.34
CA TYR A 150 7.59 -11.51 4.47
C TYR A 150 7.71 -10.01 4.17
N ASN A 151 8.86 -9.56 3.65
CA ASN A 151 9.08 -8.16 3.32
C ASN A 151 8.15 -7.67 2.19
N ARG A 152 7.82 -8.53 1.22
CA ARG A 152 6.83 -8.23 0.18
C ARG A 152 5.43 -8.09 0.76
N ALA A 153 5.01 -9.01 1.63
CA ALA A 153 3.72 -8.92 2.33
C ALA A 153 3.62 -7.64 3.17
N ASN A 154 4.66 -7.33 3.95
CA ASN A 154 4.71 -6.09 4.73
C ASN A 154 4.74 -4.82 3.85
N ARG A 155 5.36 -4.88 2.67
CA ARG A 155 5.32 -3.78 1.69
C ARG A 155 3.90 -3.51 1.20
N ALA A 156 3.10 -4.54 0.94
CA ALA A 156 1.69 -4.36 0.55
C ALA A 156 0.89 -3.61 1.63
N VAL A 157 1.12 -3.95 2.91
CA VAL A 157 0.52 -3.23 4.06
C VAL A 157 0.97 -1.78 4.11
N ALA A 158 2.27 -1.51 3.89
CA ALA A 158 2.80 -0.16 3.88
C ALA A 158 2.19 0.69 2.75
N ILE A 159 1.99 0.11 1.56
CA ILE A 159 1.32 0.78 0.43
C ILE A 159 -0.13 1.12 0.81
N LEU A 160 -0.89 0.15 1.32
CA LEU A 160 -2.28 0.37 1.76
C LEU A 160 -2.40 1.47 2.82
N CYS A 161 -1.47 1.51 3.79
CA CYS A 161 -1.48 2.51 4.85
C CYS A 161 -0.90 3.88 4.46
N ASN A 162 -0.46 4.04 3.21
CA ASN A 162 0.32 5.18 2.71
C ASN A 162 1.56 5.50 3.57
N HIS A 163 2.27 4.47 4.05
CA HIS A 163 3.53 4.64 4.75
C HIS A 163 4.66 4.83 3.73
N GLN A 164 5.00 6.09 3.47
CA GLN A 164 6.03 6.47 2.51
C GLN A 164 7.34 6.85 3.20
N ARG A 165 8.45 6.72 2.46
CA ARG A 165 9.77 7.16 2.90
C ARG A 165 10.51 7.78 1.72
N ALA A 166 11.14 8.93 1.95
CA ALA A 166 12.05 9.52 0.97
C ALA A 166 13.25 8.61 0.71
N GLN A 167 13.67 8.53 -0.55
CA GLN A 167 14.84 7.74 -0.92
C GLN A 167 16.09 8.26 -0.19
N PRO A 168 16.84 7.41 0.54
CA PRO A 168 18.07 7.83 1.18
C PRO A 168 19.09 8.33 0.16
N LYS A 169 19.86 9.39 0.50
CA LYS A 169 20.90 9.95 -0.38
C LYS A 169 21.95 8.93 -0.83
N THR A 170 22.13 7.85 -0.09
CA THR A 170 23.11 6.78 -0.36
C THR A 170 22.55 5.59 -1.13
N PHE A 171 21.28 5.65 -1.57
CA PHE A 171 20.59 4.50 -2.17
C PHE A 171 21.28 4.00 -3.44
N GLU A 172 21.57 4.88 -4.41
CA GLU A 172 22.17 4.48 -5.69
C GLU A 172 23.52 3.79 -5.50
N LYS A 173 24.39 4.39 -4.69
CA LYS A 173 25.69 3.81 -4.35
C LYS A 173 25.55 2.44 -3.68
N SER A 174 24.57 2.27 -2.81
CA SER A 174 24.31 0.98 -2.14
C SER A 174 23.83 -0.08 -3.14
N MET A 175 22.95 0.28 -4.07
CA MET A 175 22.47 -0.62 -5.12
C MET A 175 23.58 -1.04 -6.09
N GLN A 176 24.45 -0.10 -6.51
CA GLN A 176 25.61 -0.40 -7.34
C GLN A 176 26.56 -1.38 -6.65
N ASN A 177 26.90 -1.12 -5.38
CA ASN A 177 27.76 -2.00 -4.60
C ASN A 177 27.19 -3.43 -4.45
N LEU A 178 25.87 -3.56 -4.31
CA LEU A 178 25.21 -4.87 -4.26
C LEU A 178 25.29 -5.57 -5.62
N GLN A 179 25.07 -4.84 -6.72
CA GLN A 179 25.13 -5.38 -8.07
C GLN A 179 26.53 -5.90 -8.41
N THR A 180 27.59 -5.14 -8.13
CA THR A 180 28.97 -5.58 -8.32
C THR A 180 29.27 -6.89 -7.57
N LYS A 181 28.79 -7.02 -6.33
CA LYS A 181 28.95 -8.25 -5.53
C LYS A 181 28.17 -9.44 -6.12
N ILE A 182 26.98 -9.20 -6.67
CA ILE A 182 26.18 -10.22 -7.34
C ILE A 182 26.91 -10.73 -8.58
N ASP A 183 27.45 -9.83 -9.40
CA ASP A 183 28.10 -10.21 -10.66
C ASP A 183 29.39 -10.99 -10.40
N ALA A 184 30.21 -10.55 -9.42
CA ALA A 184 31.37 -11.33 -8.98
C ALA A 184 31.00 -12.74 -8.48
N LYS A 185 29.82 -12.90 -7.84
CA LYS A 185 29.32 -14.23 -7.41
C LYS A 185 28.82 -15.07 -8.57
N LYS A 186 28.26 -14.47 -9.62
CA LYS A 186 27.88 -15.19 -10.85
C LYS A 186 29.11 -15.72 -11.58
N ASP A 187 30.19 -14.96 -11.63
CA ASP A 187 31.45 -15.39 -12.25
C ASP A 187 32.03 -16.61 -11.52
N GLN A 188 32.12 -16.54 -10.18
CA GLN A 188 32.54 -17.68 -9.35
C GLN A 188 31.66 -18.92 -9.56
N LEU A 189 30.35 -18.74 -9.72
CA LEU A 189 29.43 -19.85 -10.00
C LEU A 189 29.64 -20.44 -11.40
N SER A 190 29.95 -19.60 -12.40
CA SER A 190 30.25 -20.04 -13.76
C SER A 190 31.50 -20.92 -13.79
N ASP A 191 32.56 -20.51 -13.09
CA ASP A 191 33.80 -21.27 -13.00
C ASP A 191 33.60 -22.60 -12.28
N ALA A 192 32.93 -22.58 -11.12
CA ALA A 192 32.62 -23.82 -10.39
C ALA A 192 31.77 -24.80 -11.23
N LYS A 193 30.84 -24.31 -12.06
CA LYS A 193 30.07 -25.16 -12.99
C LYS A 193 30.95 -25.80 -14.07
N ARG A 194 31.97 -25.08 -14.55
CA ARG A 194 32.94 -25.62 -15.52
C ARG A 194 33.78 -26.73 -14.87
N ASP A 195 34.25 -26.52 -13.65
CA ASP A 195 35.03 -27.52 -12.89
C ASP A 195 34.22 -28.78 -12.58
N VAL A 196 32.95 -28.63 -12.22
CA VAL A 196 32.05 -29.79 -12.02
C VAL A 196 31.85 -30.55 -13.34
N LYS A 197 31.78 -29.85 -14.47
CA LYS A 197 31.60 -30.48 -15.79
C LYS A 197 32.85 -31.26 -16.21
N SER A 198 34.04 -30.71 -16.02
CA SER A 198 35.31 -31.41 -16.31
C SER A 198 35.48 -32.62 -15.38
N ALA A 199 35.27 -32.47 -14.08
CA ALA A 199 35.38 -33.58 -13.12
C ALA A 199 34.41 -34.74 -13.45
N LYS A 200 33.18 -34.44 -13.90
CA LYS A 200 32.23 -35.47 -14.37
C LYS A 200 32.70 -36.17 -15.64
N ALA A 201 33.34 -35.45 -16.57
CA ALA A 201 33.91 -36.04 -17.77
C ALA A 201 35.07 -36.99 -17.44
N ASP A 202 35.99 -36.55 -16.57
CA ASP A 202 37.13 -37.35 -16.13
C ASP A 202 36.71 -38.61 -15.38
N LEU A 203 35.68 -38.51 -14.52
CA LEU A 203 35.09 -39.67 -13.85
C LEU A 203 34.51 -40.68 -14.83
N LYS A 204 33.88 -40.22 -15.92
CA LYS A 204 33.32 -41.08 -16.96
C LYS A 204 34.43 -41.83 -17.69
N VAL A 205 35.49 -41.13 -18.11
CA VAL A 205 36.65 -41.72 -18.78
C VAL A 205 37.30 -42.79 -17.90
N ARG A 206 37.59 -42.47 -16.63
CA ARG A 206 38.19 -43.43 -15.67
C ARG A 206 37.30 -44.64 -15.40
N ARG A 207 35.98 -44.47 -15.41
CA ARG A 207 35.03 -45.59 -15.25
C ARG A 207 35.09 -46.50 -16.48
N ASP A 208 35.04 -45.93 -17.68
CA ASP A 208 35.07 -46.69 -18.93
C ASP A 208 36.41 -47.45 -19.10
N GLU A 209 37.53 -46.89 -18.65
CA GLU A 209 38.82 -47.59 -18.59
C GLU A 209 38.83 -48.77 -17.60
N LYS A 210 38.13 -48.63 -16.47
CA LYS A 210 38.04 -49.67 -15.44
C LYS A 210 37.14 -50.85 -15.84
N PHE A 211 36.19 -50.65 -16.75
CA PHE A 211 35.34 -51.71 -17.32
C PHE A 211 35.98 -52.43 -18.52
N LYS A 212 37.09 -51.90 -19.06
CA LYS A 212 37.85 -52.53 -20.15
C LYS A 212 39.00 -53.44 -19.67
N LYS A 213 39.25 -53.49 -18.37
CA LYS A 213 40.16 -54.44 -17.71
C LYS A 213 39.35 -55.54 -17.03
#